data_AF-A0A353QVJ0-F1
#
_entry.id   AF-A0A353QVJ0-F1
#
_cell.length_a   1.000
_cell.length_b   1.000
_cell.length_c   1.000
_cell.angle_alpha   90.00
_cell.angle_beta   90.00
_cell.angle_gamma   90.00
#
_symmetry.space_group_name_H-M   'P 1'
#
loop_
_entity.id
_entity.type
_entity.pdbx_description
1 polymer ?
#
loop_
_entity_poly.entity_id
_entity_poly.type
_entity_poly.pdbx_seq_one_letter_code
_entity_poly.pdbx_strand_id
1 'polypeptide(L)'
;FKNFEAARVWSNNNAVSKDIVNISSTKTKEKTNLPVLCTTVLGTLASLLFIRKYKGMSIKNDLMKLSRSSDIKTNLKNIANFFDINISLKEMLIMGTGSILGGLAGGIITDKNKKTKNKVKEGVYQYFNMAVPTFIVDRLIKLTKKHEKFNNRFAQIGSVVVGIGGGMPIASMISQKINNSIVDKEPKYNRKMKLKDCIMHIDDITMALILAKVPFVSKLGIDKILPILYLPSGYETGKQK
;
A
#
# COMPACT_ATOMS: atom_id res chain seq x y z
N PHE A 1 27.55 -12.62 28.16
CA PHE A 1 28.26 -13.06 26.94
C PHE A 1 27.61 -14.25 26.21
N LYS A 2 26.93 -15.21 26.88
CA LYS A 2 26.26 -16.35 26.19
C LYS A 2 25.04 -16.02 25.32
N ASN A 3 24.36 -14.88 25.53
CA ASN A 3 23.17 -14.50 24.74
C ASN A 3 23.50 -13.92 23.35
N PHE A 4 24.75 -13.50 23.12
CA PHE A 4 25.18 -12.97 21.82
C PHE A 4 25.56 -14.09 20.83
N GLU A 5 26.02 -15.24 21.31
CA GLU A 5 26.30 -16.40 20.45
C GLU A 5 25.01 -17.08 19.96
N ALA A 6 23.96 -17.15 20.78
CA ALA A 6 22.67 -17.69 20.36
C ALA A 6 22.03 -16.89 19.22
N ALA A 7 22.15 -15.55 19.26
CA ALA A 7 21.69 -14.67 18.17
C ALA A 7 22.53 -14.83 16.88
N ARG A 8 23.84 -15.08 17.02
CA ARG A 8 24.75 -15.31 15.91
C ARG A 8 24.52 -16.67 15.23
N VAL A 9 24.22 -17.71 16.00
CA VAL A 9 23.90 -19.05 15.49
C VAL A 9 22.52 -19.08 14.81
N TRP A 10 21.52 -18.33 15.32
CA TRP A 10 20.21 -18.19 14.66
C TRP A 10 20.29 -17.44 13.32
N SER A 11 21.16 -16.44 13.21
CA SER A 11 21.40 -15.71 11.95
C SER A 11 22.04 -16.58 10.85
N ASN A 12 22.86 -17.58 11.22
CA ASN A 12 23.61 -18.39 10.26
C ASN A 12 22.87 -19.63 9.75
N ASN A 13 21.82 -20.10 10.45
CA ASN A 13 21.14 -21.37 10.14
C ASN A 13 19.75 -21.22 9.49
N ASN A 14 19.28 -20.01 9.20
CA ASN A 14 17.98 -19.85 8.56
C ASN A 14 18.12 -19.70 7.04
N ALA A 15 17.62 -20.70 6.31
CA ALA A 15 17.40 -20.64 4.86
C ALA A 15 16.72 -19.32 4.41
N VAL A 16 15.86 -18.77 5.28
CA VAL A 16 15.18 -17.48 5.14
C VAL A 16 16.14 -16.29 4.99
N SER A 17 17.29 -16.27 5.69
CA SER A 17 18.29 -15.19 5.58
C SER A 17 18.98 -15.22 4.22
N LYS A 18 19.34 -16.41 3.74
CA LYS A 18 19.92 -16.60 2.40
C LYS A 18 18.92 -16.27 1.29
N ASP A 19 17.64 -16.57 1.47
CA ASP A 19 16.58 -16.18 0.54
C ASP A 19 16.36 -14.65 0.49
N ILE A 20 16.42 -13.96 1.63
CA ILE A 20 16.34 -12.48 1.68
C ILE A 20 17.53 -11.83 0.98
N VAL A 21 18.74 -12.37 1.17
CA VAL A 21 19.96 -11.88 0.51
C VAL A 21 19.92 -12.15 -1.01
N ASN A 22 19.40 -13.29 -1.45
CA ASN A 22 19.19 -13.61 -2.88
C ASN A 22 18.06 -12.79 -3.54
N ILE A 23 17.06 -12.35 -2.77
CA ILE A 23 16.00 -11.44 -3.25
C ILE A 23 16.58 -10.05 -3.55
N SER A 24 17.55 -9.59 -2.76
CA SER A 24 18.25 -8.31 -2.97
C SER A 24 19.13 -8.31 -4.23
N SER A 25 19.78 -9.44 -4.52
CA SER A 25 20.70 -9.59 -5.66
C SER A 25 19.98 -9.87 -7.00
N THR A 26 18.74 -10.37 -6.98
CA THR A 26 17.90 -10.56 -8.18
C THR A 26 17.09 -9.30 -8.55
N LYS A 27 17.76 -8.16 -8.68
CA LYS A 27 17.23 -7.04 -9.47
C LYS A 27 17.50 -7.30 -10.95
N THR A 28 16.70 -8.17 -11.56
CA THR A 28 16.50 -8.11 -13.01
C THR A 28 16.08 -6.68 -13.33
N LYS A 29 16.83 -5.97 -14.19
CA LYS A 29 16.45 -4.64 -14.71
C LYS A 29 15.19 -4.80 -15.56
N GLU A 30 14.05 -4.96 -14.92
CA GLU A 30 12.74 -4.92 -15.57
C GLU A 30 12.56 -3.49 -16.08
N LYS A 31 12.46 -3.32 -17.41
CA LYS A 31 12.31 -2.02 -18.05
C LYS A 31 11.06 -1.35 -17.48
N THR A 32 11.24 -0.22 -16.80
CA THR A 32 10.14 0.50 -16.13
C THR A 32 9.07 0.87 -17.15
N ASN A 33 7.83 0.47 -16.90
CA ASN A 33 6.69 0.85 -17.75
C ASN A 33 6.29 2.29 -17.40
N LEU A 34 6.99 3.25 -18.00
CA LEU A 34 6.86 4.68 -17.69
C LEU A 34 5.41 5.19 -17.80
N PRO A 35 4.62 4.86 -18.83
CA PRO A 35 3.21 5.26 -18.90
C PRO A 35 2.37 4.72 -17.73
N VAL A 36 2.59 3.48 -17.30
CA VAL A 36 1.89 2.90 -16.13
C VAL A 36 2.25 3.65 -14.86
N LEU A 37 3.53 3.96 -14.66
CA LEU A 37 3.96 4.74 -13.50
C LEU A 37 3.35 6.15 -13.51
N CYS A 38 3.38 6.85 -14.65
CA CYS A 38 2.82 8.20 -14.77
C CYS A 38 1.32 8.23 -14.47
N THR A 39 0.56 7.31 -15.05
CA THR A 39 -0.90 7.22 -14.83
C THR A 39 -1.25 6.77 -13.41
N THR A 40 -0.42 5.92 -12.79
CA THR A 40 -0.53 5.58 -11.36
C THR A 40 -0.37 6.82 -10.48
N VAL A 41 0.70 7.60 -10.69
CA VAL A 41 0.95 8.85 -9.96
C VAL A 41 -0.20 9.84 -10.17
N LEU A 42 -0.69 9.98 -11.39
CA LEU A 42 -1.83 10.84 -11.70
C LEU A 42 -3.12 10.37 -10.99
N GLY A 43 -3.40 9.07 -10.95
CA GLY A 43 -4.55 8.52 -10.23
C GLY A 43 -4.50 8.78 -8.73
N THR A 44 -3.32 8.62 -8.12
CA THR A 44 -3.10 8.93 -6.70
C THR A 44 -3.25 10.43 -6.42
N LEU A 45 -2.66 11.29 -7.25
CA LEU A 45 -2.77 12.74 -7.11
C LEU A 45 -4.21 13.24 -7.31
N ALA A 46 -4.93 12.71 -8.28
CA ALA A 46 -6.34 13.02 -8.50
C ALA A 46 -7.20 12.66 -7.27
N SER A 47 -6.91 11.51 -6.66
CA SER A 47 -7.60 11.05 -5.44
C SER A 47 -7.29 11.91 -4.23
N LEU A 48 -6.04 12.33 -4.08
CA LEU A 48 -5.63 13.28 -3.06
C LEU A 48 -6.30 14.64 -3.23
N LEU A 49 -6.35 15.16 -4.46
CA LEU A 49 -7.06 16.40 -4.79
C LEU A 49 -8.55 16.30 -4.47
N PHE A 50 -9.17 15.17 -4.79
CA PHE A 50 -10.56 14.89 -4.46
C PHE A 50 -10.81 14.93 -2.94
N ILE A 51 -9.96 14.24 -2.15
CA ILE A 51 -10.03 14.26 -0.68
C ILE A 51 -9.88 15.69 -0.14
N ARG A 52 -8.94 16.46 -0.68
CA ARG A 52 -8.71 17.85 -0.28
C ARG A 52 -9.93 18.73 -0.54
N LYS A 53 -10.53 18.61 -1.72
CA LYS A 53 -11.77 19.31 -2.07
C LYS A 53 -12.90 18.94 -1.10
N TYR A 54 -13.05 17.65 -0.82
CA TYR A 54 -14.11 17.14 0.06
C TYR A 54 -13.96 17.65 1.50
N LYS A 55 -12.73 17.89 1.96
CA LYS A 55 -12.44 18.50 3.27
C LYS A 55 -12.52 20.03 3.29
N GLY A 56 -12.93 20.66 2.19
CA GLY A 56 -13.02 22.12 2.08
C GLY A 56 -11.66 22.84 2.02
N MET A 57 -10.57 22.14 1.71
CA MET A 57 -9.24 22.76 1.56
C MET A 57 -9.10 23.46 0.21
N SER A 58 -8.35 24.58 0.20
CA SER A 58 -8.14 25.38 -1.01
C SER A 58 -7.11 24.74 -1.96
N ILE A 59 -7.61 23.96 -2.92
CA ILE A 59 -6.80 23.30 -3.95
C ILE A 59 -5.98 24.30 -4.77
N LYS A 60 -6.61 25.41 -5.19
CA LYS A 60 -5.98 26.39 -6.10
C LYS A 60 -4.77 27.05 -5.44
N ASN A 61 -4.89 27.43 -4.17
CA ASN A 61 -3.81 28.07 -3.43
C ASN A 61 -2.66 27.10 -3.15
N ASP A 62 -2.97 25.83 -2.89
CA ASP A 62 -1.97 24.81 -2.60
C ASP A 62 -1.20 24.37 -3.85
N LEU A 63 -1.89 24.17 -4.98
CA LEU A 63 -1.24 23.91 -6.28
C LEU A 63 -0.39 25.11 -6.72
N MET A 64 -0.85 26.33 -6.49
CA MET A 64 -0.10 27.54 -6.81
C MET A 64 1.15 27.67 -5.94
N LYS A 65 1.10 27.27 -4.66
CA LYS A 65 2.27 27.20 -3.76
C LYS A 65 3.27 26.12 -4.18
N LEU A 66 2.79 24.99 -4.72
CA LEU A 66 3.63 23.94 -5.29
C LEU A 66 4.32 24.39 -6.58
N SER A 67 3.62 25.13 -7.44
CA SER A 67 4.13 25.56 -8.75
C SER A 67 5.10 26.74 -8.71
N ARG A 68 5.10 27.54 -7.63
CA ARG A 68 5.76 28.86 -7.60
C ARG A 68 7.13 28.89 -6.91
N SER A 69 7.60 27.76 -6.36
CA SER A 69 8.83 27.74 -5.56
C SER A 69 10.01 27.16 -6.37
N SER A 70 11.07 27.96 -6.53
CA SER A 70 12.35 27.57 -7.13
C SER A 70 13.29 26.88 -6.14
N ASP A 71 12.93 26.87 -4.85
CA ASP A 71 13.77 26.39 -3.75
C ASP A 71 13.38 24.97 -3.33
N ILE A 72 14.35 24.04 -3.32
CA ILE A 72 14.11 22.60 -3.08
C ILE A 72 13.58 22.31 -1.67
N LYS A 73 14.06 23.03 -0.64
CA LYS A 73 13.59 22.86 0.74
C LYS A 73 12.15 23.35 0.91
N THR A 74 11.83 24.46 0.27
CA THR A 74 10.49 25.06 0.27
C THR A 74 9.50 24.19 -0.52
N ASN A 75 9.93 23.62 -1.65
CA ASN A 75 9.18 22.64 -2.41
C ASN A 75 8.90 21.38 -1.60
N LEU A 76 9.92 20.81 -0.95
CA LEU A 76 9.74 19.60 -0.15
C LEU A 76 8.79 19.85 1.03
N LYS A 77 8.86 21.02 1.67
CA LYS A 77 7.93 21.43 2.73
C LYS A 77 6.51 21.63 2.21
N ASN A 78 6.34 22.25 1.04
CA ASN A 78 5.04 22.45 0.40
C ASN A 78 4.42 21.12 -0.04
N ILE A 79 5.22 20.20 -0.58
CA ILE A 79 4.82 18.84 -0.93
C ILE A 79 4.42 18.07 0.33
N ALA A 80 5.22 18.13 1.38
CA ALA A 80 4.93 17.48 2.66
C ALA A 80 3.62 18.02 3.26
N ASN A 81 3.38 19.33 3.21
CA ASN A 81 2.13 19.95 3.64
C ASN A 81 0.95 19.61 2.72
N PHE A 82 1.20 19.38 1.43
CA PHE A 82 0.20 18.93 0.47
C PHE A 82 -0.22 17.47 0.71
N PHE A 83 0.65 16.67 1.31
CA PHE A 83 0.34 15.31 1.72
C PHE A 83 -0.11 15.21 3.19
N ASP A 84 -0.01 16.29 3.95
CA ASP A 84 -0.48 16.37 5.34
C ASP A 84 -2.02 16.48 5.36
N ILE A 85 -2.68 15.34 5.51
CA ILE A 85 -4.13 15.22 5.69
C ILE A 85 -4.37 14.38 6.92
N ASN A 86 -5.40 14.68 7.72
CA ASN A 86 -5.80 13.76 8.78
C ASN A 86 -6.33 12.47 8.14
N ILE A 87 -5.51 11.42 8.15
CA ILE A 87 -5.74 10.21 7.36
C ILE A 87 -6.67 9.30 8.15
N SER A 88 -7.90 9.14 7.67
CA SER A 88 -8.80 8.08 8.13
C SER A 88 -8.83 6.95 7.11
N LEU A 89 -9.41 5.81 7.52
CA LEU A 89 -9.63 4.64 6.67
C LEU A 89 -10.19 5.02 5.28
N LYS A 90 -11.13 5.97 5.21
CA LYS A 90 -11.77 6.34 3.94
C LYS A 90 -10.80 6.99 2.96
N GLU A 91 -9.98 7.93 3.43
CA GLU A 91 -8.98 8.60 2.59
C GLU A 91 -7.92 7.62 2.08
N MET A 92 -7.55 6.64 2.92
CA MET A 92 -6.59 5.58 2.58
C MET A 92 -7.12 4.73 1.42
N LEU A 93 -8.34 4.24 1.54
CA LEU A 93 -8.99 3.46 0.50
C LEU A 93 -9.16 4.26 -0.80
N ILE A 94 -9.51 5.55 -0.71
CA ILE A 94 -9.65 6.42 -1.90
C ILE A 94 -8.31 6.59 -2.61
N MET A 95 -7.22 6.88 -1.89
CA MET A 95 -5.89 7.05 -2.48
C MET A 95 -5.38 5.75 -3.14
N GLY A 96 -5.49 4.62 -2.43
CA GLY A 96 -5.06 3.35 -2.98
C GLY A 96 -5.89 2.88 -4.17
N THR A 97 -7.21 3.08 -4.13
CA THR A 97 -8.09 2.82 -5.27
C THR A 97 -7.72 3.71 -6.46
N GLY A 98 -7.44 4.99 -6.22
CA GLY A 98 -6.94 5.92 -7.23
C GLY A 98 -5.66 5.47 -7.91
N SER A 99 -4.70 5.01 -7.11
CA SER A 99 -3.43 4.44 -7.60
C SER A 99 -3.68 3.21 -8.48
N ILE A 100 -4.48 2.25 -8.00
CA ILE A 100 -4.84 1.02 -8.72
C ILE A 100 -5.54 1.34 -10.04
N LEU A 101 -6.52 2.23 -10.04
CA LEU A 101 -7.24 2.65 -11.25
C LEU A 101 -6.34 3.40 -12.23
N GLY A 102 -5.46 4.27 -11.73
CA GLY A 102 -4.47 4.98 -12.54
C GLY A 102 -3.53 4.00 -13.24
N GLY A 103 -2.95 3.07 -12.49
CA GLY A 103 -2.08 2.05 -13.02
C GLY A 103 -2.79 1.09 -13.99
N LEU A 104 -4.02 0.69 -13.67
CA LEU A 104 -4.86 -0.09 -14.58
C LEU A 104 -5.09 0.66 -15.90
N ALA A 105 -5.44 1.94 -15.85
CA ALA A 105 -5.67 2.76 -17.04
C ALA A 105 -4.40 2.87 -17.91
N GLY A 106 -3.24 3.17 -17.34
CA GLY A 106 -1.98 3.17 -18.09
C GLY A 106 -1.59 1.80 -18.61
N GLY A 107 -1.90 0.75 -17.85
CA GLY A 107 -1.69 -0.63 -18.26
C GLY A 107 -2.51 -0.97 -19.49
N ILE A 108 -3.78 -0.57 -19.52
CA ILE A 108 -4.70 -0.78 -20.65
C ILE A 108 -4.26 0.04 -21.88
N ILE A 109 -3.94 1.32 -21.70
CA ILE A 109 -3.51 2.20 -22.80
C ILE A 109 -2.22 1.67 -23.47
N THR A 110 -1.33 1.07 -22.70
CA THR A 110 -0.07 0.50 -23.23
C THR A 110 -0.16 -0.98 -23.60
N ASP A 111 -1.33 -1.60 -23.46
CA ASP A 111 -1.51 -3.03 -23.68
C ASP A 111 -1.61 -3.39 -25.17
N LYS A 112 -0.46 -3.63 -25.80
CA LYS A 112 -0.38 -4.08 -27.20
C LYS A 112 -1.01 -5.46 -27.43
N ASN A 113 -1.09 -6.30 -26.40
CA ASN A 113 -1.54 -7.69 -26.51
C ASN A 113 -3.01 -7.89 -26.09
N LYS A 114 -3.74 -6.81 -25.79
CA LYS A 114 -5.15 -6.84 -25.35
C LYS A 114 -5.43 -7.79 -24.18
N LYS A 115 -4.46 -7.98 -23.28
CA LYS A 115 -4.58 -8.81 -22.07
C LYS A 115 -5.12 -8.02 -20.88
N THR A 116 -6.16 -7.22 -21.14
CA THR A 116 -6.82 -6.37 -20.14
C THR A 116 -7.37 -7.18 -18.98
N LYS A 117 -7.86 -8.40 -19.24
CA LYS A 117 -8.39 -9.29 -18.19
C LYS A 117 -7.39 -9.56 -17.06
N ASN A 118 -6.13 -9.84 -17.38
CA ASN A 118 -5.11 -10.12 -16.37
C ASN A 118 -4.83 -8.90 -15.49
N LYS A 119 -4.79 -7.71 -16.11
CA LYS A 119 -4.62 -6.44 -15.40
C LYS A 119 -5.81 -6.13 -14.50
N VAL A 120 -7.04 -6.39 -14.97
CA VAL A 120 -8.26 -6.24 -14.15
C VAL A 120 -8.25 -7.21 -12.96
N LYS A 121 -7.90 -8.49 -13.18
CA LYS A 121 -7.78 -9.48 -12.09
C LYS A 121 -6.78 -9.03 -11.02
N GLU A 122 -5.67 -8.45 -11.47
CA GLU A 122 -4.67 -7.89 -10.57
C GLU A 122 -5.15 -6.68 -9.80
N GLY A 123 -5.84 -5.75 -10.47
CA GLY A 123 -6.44 -4.59 -9.81
C GLY A 123 -7.44 -5.00 -8.73
N VAL A 124 -8.27 -6.02 -9.01
CA VAL A 124 -9.18 -6.61 -8.01
C VAL A 124 -8.38 -7.23 -6.86
N TYR A 125 -7.35 -8.02 -7.15
CA TYR A 125 -6.50 -8.64 -6.12
C TYR A 125 -5.89 -7.59 -5.19
N GLN A 126 -5.28 -6.56 -5.75
CA GLN A 126 -4.63 -5.52 -4.96
C GLN A 126 -5.61 -4.65 -4.18
N TYR A 127 -6.78 -4.34 -4.77
CA TYR A 127 -7.82 -3.61 -4.07
C TYR A 127 -8.26 -4.35 -2.80
N PHE A 128 -8.53 -5.66 -2.90
CA PHE A 128 -8.94 -6.44 -1.73
C PHE A 128 -7.80 -6.65 -0.74
N ASN A 129 -6.58 -6.89 -1.22
CA ASN A 129 -5.41 -7.04 -0.36
C ASN A 129 -5.09 -5.77 0.42
N MET A 130 -5.39 -4.60 -0.11
CA MET A 130 -5.33 -3.35 0.65
C MET A 130 -6.56 -3.20 1.55
N ALA A 131 -7.77 -3.34 1.00
CA ALA A 131 -9.00 -2.92 1.68
C ALA A 131 -9.39 -3.81 2.86
N VAL A 132 -9.29 -5.14 2.70
CA VAL A 132 -9.75 -6.10 3.72
C VAL A 132 -8.86 -6.07 4.98
N PRO A 133 -7.52 -6.18 4.88
CA PRO A 133 -6.66 -6.05 6.04
C PRO A 133 -6.82 -4.69 6.72
N THR A 134 -6.84 -3.60 5.96
CA THR A 134 -6.99 -2.24 6.52
C THR A 134 -8.30 -2.09 7.30
N PHE A 135 -9.41 -2.63 6.77
CA PHE A 135 -10.70 -2.62 7.46
C PHE A 135 -10.68 -3.44 8.75
N ILE A 136 -10.12 -4.66 8.72
CA ILE A 136 -10.00 -5.53 9.89
C ILE A 136 -9.16 -4.84 10.97
N VAL A 137 -8.01 -4.26 10.59
CA VAL A 137 -7.14 -3.49 11.49
C VAL A 137 -7.90 -2.34 12.14
N ASP A 138 -8.61 -1.51 11.36
CA ASP A 138 -9.40 -0.38 11.91
C ASP A 138 -10.45 -0.87 12.93
N ARG A 139 -11.13 -1.98 12.64
CA ARG A 139 -12.12 -2.57 13.55
C ARG A 139 -11.47 -3.11 14.82
N LEU A 140 -10.36 -3.83 14.73
CA LEU A 140 -9.64 -4.33 15.89
C LEU A 140 -9.08 -3.19 16.76
N ILE A 141 -8.54 -2.13 16.15
CA ILE A 141 -8.09 -0.93 16.88
C ILE A 141 -9.26 -0.24 17.60
N LYS A 142 -10.43 -0.13 16.96
CA LYS A 142 -11.62 0.44 17.61
C LYS A 142 -12.12 -0.42 18.77
N LEU A 143 -12.06 -1.74 18.63
CA LEU A 143 -12.43 -2.67 19.70
C LEU A 143 -11.46 -2.55 20.89
N THR A 144 -10.15 -2.55 20.64
CA THR A 144 -9.14 -2.38 21.70
C THR A 144 -9.27 -1.04 22.43
N LYS A 145 -9.58 0.05 21.72
CA LYS A 145 -9.84 1.36 22.34
C LYS A 145 -11.12 1.41 23.19
N LYS A 146 -12.13 0.61 22.84
CA LYS A 146 -13.41 0.54 23.59
C LYS A 146 -13.25 -0.18 24.93
N HIS A 147 -12.31 -1.11 25.03
CA HIS A 147 -12.06 -1.87 26.25
C HIS A 147 -10.84 -1.33 26.99
N GLU A 148 -11.04 -0.76 28.18
CA GLU A 148 -9.99 -0.08 28.96
C GLU A 148 -8.74 -0.95 29.20
N LYS A 149 -8.92 -2.25 29.46
CA LYS A 149 -7.83 -3.24 29.60
C LYS A 149 -6.94 -3.37 28.35
N PHE A 150 -7.52 -3.18 27.18
CA PHE A 150 -6.85 -3.29 25.88
C PHE A 150 -6.57 -1.94 25.23
N ASN A 151 -6.87 -0.83 25.91
CA ASN A 151 -6.57 0.52 25.44
C ASN A 151 -5.10 0.88 25.68
N ASN A 152 -4.19 0.02 25.23
CA ASN A 152 -2.76 0.22 25.32
C ASN A 152 -2.10 0.01 23.95
N ARG A 153 -0.86 0.48 23.82
CA ARG A 153 -0.13 0.47 22.55
C ARG A 153 0.19 -0.94 22.07
N PHE A 154 0.47 -1.87 22.98
CA PHE A 154 0.78 -3.26 22.63
C PHE A 154 -0.42 -3.98 22.03
N ALA A 155 -1.61 -3.77 22.58
CA ALA A 155 -2.86 -4.31 22.03
C ALA A 155 -3.21 -3.70 20.66
N GLN A 156 -2.93 -2.41 20.44
CA GLN A 156 -3.13 -1.76 19.14
C GLN A 156 -2.13 -2.28 18.09
N ILE A 157 -0.85 -2.45 18.45
CA ILE A 157 0.16 -3.07 17.56
C ILE A 157 -0.19 -4.54 17.29
N GLY A 158 -0.62 -5.28 18.32
CA GLY A 158 -1.10 -6.65 18.17
C GLY A 158 -2.30 -6.74 17.23
N SER A 159 -3.22 -5.76 17.29
CA SER A 159 -4.35 -5.64 16.37
C SER A 159 -3.92 -5.42 14.92
N VAL A 160 -2.84 -4.67 14.69
CA VAL A 160 -2.24 -4.50 13.36
C VAL A 160 -1.68 -5.84 12.86
N VAL A 161 -0.88 -6.53 13.67
CA VAL A 161 -0.28 -7.82 13.30
C VAL A 161 -1.35 -8.87 13.00
N VAL A 162 -2.35 -9.00 13.88
CA VAL A 162 -3.47 -9.94 13.71
C VAL A 162 -4.34 -9.55 12.52
N GLY A 163 -4.65 -8.27 12.35
CA GLY A 163 -5.49 -7.80 11.25
C GLY A 163 -4.85 -7.97 9.88
N ILE A 164 -3.54 -7.75 9.77
CA ILE A 164 -2.79 -8.00 8.53
C ILE A 164 -2.61 -9.51 8.31
N GLY A 165 -2.09 -10.23 9.31
CA GLY A 165 -1.82 -11.66 9.21
C GLY A 165 -3.08 -12.49 8.91
N GLY A 166 -4.20 -12.17 9.55
CA GLY A 166 -5.50 -12.80 9.29
C GLY A 166 -6.26 -12.23 8.10
N GLY A 167 -6.12 -10.93 7.83
CA GLY A 167 -6.84 -10.25 6.76
C GLY A 167 -6.32 -10.57 5.37
N MET A 168 -5.01 -10.76 5.20
CA MET A 168 -4.42 -11.04 3.88
C MET A 168 -4.96 -12.35 3.28
N PRO A 169 -5.01 -13.51 4.00
CA PRO A 169 -5.62 -14.73 3.48
C PRO A 169 -7.07 -14.55 3.06
N ILE A 170 -7.85 -13.84 3.89
CA ILE A 170 -9.25 -13.52 3.60
C ILE A 170 -9.36 -12.66 2.33
N ALA A 171 -8.51 -11.65 2.19
CA ALA A 171 -8.44 -10.79 1.00
C ALA A 171 -8.14 -11.58 -0.27
N SER A 172 -7.17 -12.50 -0.20
CA SER A 172 -6.84 -13.38 -1.32
C SER A 172 -8.01 -14.31 -1.66
N MET A 173 -8.71 -14.88 -0.67
CA MET A 173 -9.91 -15.69 -0.93
C MET A 173 -11.03 -14.89 -1.59
N ILE A 174 -11.31 -13.67 -1.11
CA ILE A 174 -12.34 -12.80 -1.66
C ILE A 174 -12.01 -12.39 -3.08
N SER A 175 -10.78 -11.92 -3.33
CA SER A 175 -10.35 -11.52 -4.67
C SER A 175 -10.37 -12.68 -5.66
N GLN A 176 -9.96 -13.88 -5.25
CA GLN A 176 -10.07 -15.08 -6.07
C GLN A 176 -11.53 -15.41 -6.40
N LYS A 177 -12.43 -15.37 -5.40
CA LYS A 177 -13.86 -15.63 -5.62
C LYS A 177 -14.47 -14.63 -6.60
N ILE A 178 -14.15 -13.35 -6.46
CA ILE A 178 -14.63 -12.27 -7.34
C ILE A 178 -14.05 -12.43 -8.74
N ASN A 179 -12.75 -12.65 -8.87
CA ASN A 179 -12.10 -12.86 -10.17
C ASN A 179 -12.65 -14.08 -10.91
N ASN A 180 -12.93 -15.17 -10.19
CA ASN A 180 -13.51 -16.40 -10.77
C ASN A 180 -15.01 -16.28 -11.05
N SER A 181 -15.72 -15.32 -10.44
CA SER A 181 -17.16 -15.12 -10.67
C SER A 181 -17.45 -14.05 -11.72
N ILE A 182 -16.60 -13.03 -11.82
CA ILE A 182 -16.81 -11.84 -12.65
C ILE A 182 -15.87 -11.79 -13.86
N VAL A 183 -14.63 -12.28 -13.73
CA VAL A 183 -13.57 -12.00 -14.71
C VAL A 183 -13.23 -13.19 -15.63
N ASP A 184 -13.47 -14.45 -15.26
CA ASP A 184 -13.37 -15.61 -16.18
C ASP A 184 -14.24 -16.81 -15.80
N LYS A 185 -14.72 -17.56 -16.81
CA LYS A 185 -15.37 -18.89 -16.68
C LYS A 185 -14.38 -20.09 -16.68
N GLU A 186 -13.06 -19.90 -16.93
CA GLU A 186 -11.95 -20.89 -16.72
C GLU A 186 -10.55 -20.22 -16.78
N PRO A 187 -9.43 -20.83 -16.31
CA PRO A 187 -9.25 -21.67 -15.13
C PRO A 187 -8.94 -20.80 -13.88
N LYS A 188 -8.99 -21.41 -12.68
CA LYS A 188 -8.89 -20.74 -11.37
C LYS A 188 -7.71 -19.75 -11.27
N TYR A 189 -8.00 -18.47 -11.02
CA TYR A 189 -6.99 -17.51 -10.58
C TYR A 189 -6.48 -17.96 -9.21
N ASN A 190 -5.30 -18.58 -9.16
CA ASN A 190 -4.70 -19.13 -7.95
C ASN A 190 -3.38 -18.39 -7.67
N ARG A 191 -3.48 -17.13 -7.24
CA ARG A 191 -2.31 -16.36 -6.82
C ARG A 191 -1.93 -16.77 -5.39
N LYS A 192 -0.94 -17.65 -5.26
CA LYS A 192 -0.29 -17.91 -3.97
C LYS A 192 0.52 -16.68 -3.57
N MET A 193 0.36 -16.21 -2.33
CA MET A 193 1.18 -15.12 -1.80
C MET A 193 2.66 -15.49 -1.86
N LYS A 194 3.46 -14.70 -2.57
CA LYS A 194 4.92 -14.85 -2.55
C LYS A 194 5.49 -14.08 -1.38
N LEU A 195 6.62 -14.51 -0.83
CA LEU A 195 7.37 -13.76 0.20
C LEU A 195 7.75 -12.33 -0.26
N LYS A 196 7.91 -12.11 -1.58
CA LYS A 196 8.06 -10.77 -2.17
C LYS A 196 6.79 -9.91 -2.04
N ASP A 197 5.60 -10.52 -2.05
CA ASP A 197 4.34 -9.81 -1.79
C ASP A 197 4.30 -9.32 -0.33
N CYS A 198 4.82 -10.08 0.66
CA CYS A 198 4.93 -9.63 2.05
C CYS A 198 5.85 -8.40 2.24
N ILE A 199 6.89 -8.27 1.40
CA ILE A 199 7.78 -7.09 1.38
C ILE A 199 7.08 -5.91 0.68
N MET A 200 6.22 -6.18 -0.32
CA MET A 200 5.37 -5.14 -0.91
C MET A 200 4.32 -4.65 0.09
N HIS A 201 3.69 -5.55 0.87
CA HIS A 201 2.75 -5.27 1.97
C HIS A 201 3.37 -4.50 3.17
N ILE A 202 4.64 -4.10 3.09
CA ILE A 202 5.23 -3.13 4.04
C ILE A 202 4.48 -1.80 3.95
N ASP A 203 3.96 -1.43 2.77
CA ASP A 203 3.02 -0.31 2.61
C ASP A 203 1.79 -0.47 3.53
N ASP A 204 1.13 -1.63 3.52
CA ASP A 204 -0.05 -1.98 4.32
C ASP A 204 0.26 -2.07 5.83
N ILE A 205 1.44 -2.58 6.22
CA ILE A 205 1.91 -2.57 7.62
C ILE A 205 2.17 -1.16 8.10
N THR A 206 2.87 -0.35 7.30
CA THR A 206 3.16 1.04 7.62
C THR A 206 1.87 1.83 7.75
N MET A 207 0.93 1.61 6.85
CA MET A 207 -0.40 2.16 6.80
C MET A 207 -1.26 1.77 8.02
N ALA A 208 -1.22 0.50 8.44
CA ALA A 208 -1.90 0.01 9.63
C ALA A 208 -1.31 0.60 10.93
N LEU A 209 0.01 0.84 10.96
CA LEU A 209 0.68 1.52 12.07
C LEU A 209 0.33 3.02 12.14
N ILE A 210 0.09 3.69 11.00
CA ILE A 210 -0.49 5.05 10.94
C ILE A 210 -1.89 5.05 11.58
N LEU A 211 -2.75 4.08 11.24
CA LEU A 211 -4.09 3.95 11.84
C LEU A 211 -4.04 3.69 13.36
N ALA A 212 -3.04 2.94 13.82
CA ALA A 212 -2.80 2.69 15.23
C ALA A 212 -2.25 3.94 15.97
N LYS A 213 -2.02 5.06 15.28
CA LYS A 213 -1.47 6.31 15.85
C LYS A 213 -0.22 6.06 16.71
N VAL A 214 0.64 5.16 16.25
CA VAL A 214 1.88 4.84 16.97
C VAL A 214 2.78 6.08 16.91
N PRO A 215 3.18 6.67 18.05
CA PRO A 215 3.84 7.99 18.08
C PRO A 215 5.17 8.04 17.32
N PHE A 216 5.82 6.89 17.10
CA PHE A 216 7.02 6.80 16.27
C PHE A 216 6.73 7.10 14.79
N VAL A 217 5.57 6.69 14.28
CA VAL A 217 5.18 6.85 12.86
C VAL A 217 4.83 8.30 12.55
N SER A 218 4.06 8.94 13.43
CA SER A 218 3.74 10.37 13.31
C SER A 218 4.98 11.26 13.49
N LYS A 219 5.95 10.86 14.34
CA LYS A 219 7.23 11.57 14.51
C LYS A 219 8.13 11.47 13.28
N LEU A 220 8.06 10.38 12.53
CA LEU A 220 8.82 10.19 11.29
C LEU A 220 8.19 10.89 10.08
N GLY A 221 7.03 11.53 10.23
CA GLY A 221 6.33 12.20 9.13
C GLY A 221 5.85 11.23 8.06
N ILE A 222 5.68 9.95 8.40
CA ILE A 222 5.31 8.88 7.47
C ILE A 222 3.91 9.13 6.87
N ASP A 223 3.05 9.83 7.61
CA ASP A 223 1.73 10.29 7.18
C ASP A 223 1.83 11.10 5.85
N LYS A 224 2.94 11.82 5.65
CA LYS A 224 3.19 12.69 4.49
C LYS A 224 3.74 11.95 3.27
N ILE A 225 4.15 10.70 3.41
CA ILE A 225 4.58 9.83 2.30
C ILE A 225 3.53 8.78 1.94
N LEU A 226 2.37 8.77 2.61
CA LEU A 226 1.34 7.77 2.38
C LEU A 226 0.88 7.65 0.92
N PRO A 227 0.63 8.73 0.15
CA PRO A 227 0.29 8.58 -1.26
C PRO A 227 1.40 7.91 -2.09
N ILE A 228 2.67 8.02 -1.68
CA ILE A 228 3.79 7.32 -2.34
C ILE A 228 3.72 5.81 -2.07
N LEU A 229 3.24 5.41 -0.88
CA LEU A 229 3.09 4.01 -0.49
C LEU A 229 2.07 3.25 -1.35
N TYR A 230 1.11 3.93 -1.99
CA TYR A 230 0.15 3.26 -2.90
C TYR A 230 0.66 3.09 -4.33
N LEU A 231 1.73 3.77 -4.73
CA LEU A 231 2.25 3.71 -6.11
C LEU A 231 2.69 2.30 -6.53
N PRO A 232 3.35 1.49 -5.68
CA PRO A 232 3.71 0.12 -6.03
C PRO A 232 2.50 -0.72 -6.44
N SER A 233 1.38 -0.64 -5.71
CA SER A 233 0.16 -1.39 -6.06
C SER A 233 -0.32 -0.98 -7.45
N GLY A 234 -0.58 0.32 -7.69
CA GLY A 234 -1.01 0.78 -9.01
C GLY A 234 -0.07 0.35 -10.14
N TYR A 235 1.25 0.46 -9.93
CA TYR A 235 2.23 0.03 -10.90
C TYR A 235 2.19 -1.48 -11.18
N GLU A 236 2.11 -2.31 -10.14
CA GLU A 236 1.96 -3.77 -10.23
C GLU A 236 0.67 -4.16 -10.98
N THR A 237 -0.42 -3.40 -10.79
CA THR A 237 -1.69 -3.61 -11.52
C THR A 237 -1.51 -3.40 -13.02
N GLY A 238 -0.88 -2.29 -13.41
CA GLY A 238 -0.74 -1.91 -14.81
C GLY A 238 0.30 -2.72 -15.60
N LYS A 239 1.32 -3.26 -14.92
CA LYS A 239 2.43 -3.98 -15.59
C LYS A 239 2.14 -5.45 -15.90
N GLN A 240 0.99 -6.00 -15.45
CA GLN A 240 0.66 -7.41 -15.70
C GLN A 240 0.55 -7.72 -17.19
N LYS A 241 1.12 -8.86 -17.57
CA LYS A 241 1.25 -9.34 -18.96
C LYS A 241 0.26 -10.43 -19.32
#